data_AF-A0A0D2LAJ5-F1
#
_entry.id   AF-A0A0D2LAJ5-F1
#
_cell.length_a   1.000
_cell.length_b   1.000
_cell.length_c   1.000
_cell.angle_alpha   90.00
_cell.angle_beta   90.00
_cell.angle_gamma   90.00
#
_symmetry.space_group_name_H-M   'P 1'
#
loop_
_entity.id
_entity.type
_entity.pdbx_description
1 polymer ?
#
loop_
_entity_poly.entity_id
_entity_poly.type
_entity_poly.pdbx_seq_one_letter_code
_entity_poly.pdbx_strand_id
1 'polypeptide(L)'
;MVVNKWRQKEKLKTTAVALVLCLNIGVDPPDVVKISPCARLECWVDPLSMQPAKALETIGARPGGNAGACKNLQAQYERWQPRAKYKMHLDPTLDDVKKLAASCRRTAKQERVLFHYNGHGVPRPTVNGEIWVFNSRQAAGAAELRDATEIHAVHPALNL
;
A
#
# COMPACT_ATOMS: atom_id res chain seq x y z
N MET A 1 37.47 26.39 -16.56
CA MET A 1 37.50 24.96 -16.21
C MET A 1 36.11 24.38 -16.41
N VAL A 2 35.90 23.60 -17.48
CA VAL A 2 34.58 23.07 -17.83
C VAL A 2 34.21 21.99 -16.82
N VAL A 3 33.24 22.28 -15.95
CA VAL A 3 32.71 21.28 -15.01
C VAL A 3 31.93 20.25 -15.82
N ASN A 4 32.49 19.04 -15.92
CA ASN A 4 31.86 17.88 -16.52
C ASN A 4 30.49 17.61 -15.89
N LYS A 5 29.40 17.91 -16.64
CA LYS A 5 28.00 17.84 -16.18
C LYS A 5 27.44 16.41 -15.99
N TRP A 6 28.23 15.37 -16.27
CA TRP A 6 27.76 13.98 -16.27
C TRP A 6 27.73 13.33 -14.88
N ARG A 7 28.42 13.88 -13.88
CA ARG A 7 28.51 13.28 -12.55
C ARG A 7 27.33 13.70 -11.69
N GLN A 8 26.50 12.74 -11.28
CA GLN A 8 25.50 12.96 -10.24
C GLN A 8 26.18 13.40 -8.94
N LYS A 9 25.90 14.63 -8.50
CA LYS A 9 26.44 15.20 -7.26
C LYS A 9 25.84 14.54 -6.01
N GLU A 10 24.56 14.17 -6.07
CA GLU A 10 23.82 13.60 -4.96
C GLU A 10 23.34 12.19 -5.30
N LYS A 11 23.63 11.23 -4.40
CA LYS A 11 23.22 9.83 -4.54
C LYS A 11 22.12 9.52 -3.54
N LEU A 12 20.88 9.82 -3.91
CA LEU A 12 19.71 9.49 -3.09
C LEU A 12 19.44 7.99 -3.07
N LYS A 13 19.13 7.46 -1.90
CA LYS A 13 18.70 6.08 -1.67
C LYS A 13 17.28 6.06 -1.17
N THR A 14 16.58 4.96 -1.44
CA THR A 14 15.28 4.69 -0.82
C THR A 14 15.53 3.81 0.38
N THR A 15 15.30 4.35 1.59
CA THR A 15 15.67 3.68 2.85
C THR A 15 14.45 3.24 3.66
N ALA A 16 13.26 3.77 3.36
CA ALA A 16 12.00 3.34 3.96
C ALA A 16 10.93 3.10 2.88
N VAL A 17 10.13 2.05 3.09
CA VAL A 17 9.02 1.67 2.21
C VAL A 17 7.76 1.48 3.06
N ALA A 18 6.70 2.20 2.74
CA ALA A 18 5.36 2.05 3.28
C ALA A 18 4.49 1.32 2.25
N LEU A 19 3.94 0.17 2.63
CA LEU A 19 3.02 -0.63 1.82
C LEU A 19 1.62 -0.51 2.44
N VAL A 20 0.72 0.20 1.77
CA VAL A 20 -0.66 0.41 2.17
C VAL A 20 -1.57 -0.34 1.20
N LEU A 21 -2.27 -1.34 1.72
CA LEU A 21 -3.19 -2.18 0.96
C LEU A 21 -4.60 -1.93 1.47
N CYS A 22 -5.48 -1.45 0.59
CA CYS A 22 -6.89 -1.24 0.83
C CYS A 22 -7.69 -2.14 -0.13
N LEU A 23 -7.91 -3.39 0.25
CA LEU A 23 -8.41 -4.44 -0.64
C LEU A 23 -9.83 -4.93 -0.28
N ASN A 24 -10.25 -4.85 0.99
CA ASN A 24 -11.59 -5.26 1.44
C ASN A 24 -12.08 -6.57 0.79
N ILE A 25 -11.28 -7.62 0.90
CA ILE A 25 -11.43 -8.83 0.08
C ILE A 25 -12.84 -9.42 0.22
N GLY A 26 -13.50 -9.63 -0.91
CA GLY A 26 -14.86 -10.16 -1.00
C GLY A 26 -15.96 -9.10 -1.08
N VAL A 27 -15.61 -7.81 -0.98
CA VAL A 27 -16.54 -6.71 -1.11
C VAL A 27 -16.04 -5.77 -2.21
N ASP A 28 -16.80 -5.66 -3.29
CA ASP A 28 -16.47 -4.78 -4.41
C ASP A 28 -16.85 -3.32 -4.09
N PRO A 29 -16.03 -2.33 -4.48
CA PRO A 29 -16.38 -0.92 -4.31
C PRO A 29 -17.56 -0.53 -5.21
N PRO A 30 -18.41 0.41 -4.77
CA PRO A 30 -19.71 0.70 -5.39
C PRO A 30 -19.59 1.36 -6.78
N ASP A 31 -18.44 1.93 -7.12
CA ASP A 31 -18.19 2.61 -8.38
C ASP A 31 -17.53 1.73 -9.45
N VAL A 32 -17.29 0.44 -9.14
CA VAL A 32 -16.68 -0.53 -10.05
C VAL A 32 -17.61 -1.71 -10.29
N VAL A 33 -18.17 -1.78 -11.50
CA VAL A 33 -18.91 -2.97 -11.96
C VAL A 33 -17.90 -3.97 -12.53
N LYS A 34 -17.72 -5.11 -11.85
CA LYS A 34 -16.86 -6.19 -12.37
C LYS A 34 -17.59 -6.96 -13.47
N ILE A 35 -16.94 -7.07 -14.63
CA ILE A 35 -17.39 -7.94 -15.73
C ILE A 35 -17.08 -9.41 -15.44
N SER A 36 -17.78 -10.34 -16.08
CA SER A 36 -17.51 -11.78 -15.98
C SER A 36 -16.97 -12.31 -17.32
N PRO A 37 -15.71 -12.81 -17.39
CA PRO A 37 -14.71 -12.89 -16.32
C PRO A 37 -13.99 -11.56 -16.04
N CYS A 38 -13.43 -11.40 -14.83
CA CYS A 38 -12.57 -10.27 -14.45
C CYS A 38 -11.18 -10.74 -14.01
N ALA A 39 -10.19 -9.86 -14.11
CA ALA A 39 -8.88 -10.07 -13.48
C ALA A 39 -9.03 -10.03 -11.95
N ARG A 40 -8.48 -11.03 -11.25
CA ARG A 40 -8.68 -11.23 -9.80
C ARG A 40 -7.39 -11.44 -9.01
N LEU A 41 -6.28 -11.76 -9.68
CA LEU A 41 -5.03 -12.05 -8.98
C LEU A 41 -4.43 -10.77 -8.40
N GLU A 42 -4.18 -10.80 -7.10
CA GLU A 42 -3.50 -9.73 -6.36
C GLU A 42 -2.14 -10.25 -5.91
N CYS A 43 -1.06 -9.61 -6.36
CA CYS A 43 0.31 -10.07 -6.07
C CYS A 43 0.55 -11.56 -6.37
N TRP A 44 -0.03 -12.06 -7.46
CA TRP A 44 0.02 -13.48 -7.88
C TRP A 44 -0.74 -14.45 -6.97
N VAL A 45 -1.61 -13.95 -6.10
CA VAL A 45 -2.48 -14.72 -5.20
C VAL A 45 -3.92 -14.54 -5.65
N ASP A 46 -4.68 -15.62 -5.72
CA ASP A 46 -6.14 -15.52 -5.87
C ASP A 46 -6.77 -15.21 -4.49
N PRO A 47 -7.30 -14.00 -4.26
CA PRO A 47 -7.86 -13.61 -2.98
C PRO A 47 -9.11 -14.41 -2.60
N LEU A 48 -9.80 -15.02 -3.58
CA LEU A 48 -11.02 -15.79 -3.34
C LEU A 48 -10.75 -17.28 -3.05
N SER A 49 -9.49 -17.72 -3.17
CA SER A 49 -9.09 -19.10 -2.92
C SER A 49 -8.95 -19.45 -1.42
N MET A 50 -9.04 -18.46 -0.54
CA MET A 50 -8.91 -18.62 0.91
C MET A 50 -9.75 -17.60 1.69
N GLN A 51 -9.80 -17.71 3.02
CA GLN A 51 -10.54 -16.75 3.84
C GLN A 51 -9.97 -15.32 3.68
N PRO A 52 -10.81 -14.27 3.60
CA PRO A 52 -10.40 -12.89 3.32
C PRO A 52 -9.22 -12.39 4.17
N ALA A 53 -9.25 -12.63 5.49
CA ALA A 53 -8.17 -12.21 6.38
C ALA A 53 -6.82 -12.87 6.02
N LYS A 54 -6.84 -14.17 5.74
CA LYS A 54 -5.65 -14.94 5.34
C LYS A 54 -5.18 -14.54 3.94
N ALA A 55 -6.10 -14.23 3.02
CA ALA A 55 -5.77 -13.74 1.69
C ALA A 55 -5.04 -12.40 1.79
N LEU A 56 -5.56 -11.47 2.58
CA LEU A 56 -4.98 -10.15 2.80
C LEU A 56 -3.57 -10.23 3.39
N GLU A 57 -3.38 -11.09 4.39
CA GLU A 57 -2.07 -11.39 4.95
C GLU A 57 -1.12 -12.04 3.93
N THR A 58 -1.60 -12.94 3.07
CA THR A 58 -0.75 -13.62 2.09
C THR A 58 -0.34 -12.70 0.93
N ILE A 59 -1.23 -11.79 0.52
CA ILE A 59 -0.97 -10.79 -0.52
C ILE A 59 0.06 -9.79 -0.01
N GLY A 60 -0.15 -9.27 1.20
CA GLY A 60 0.73 -8.27 1.79
C GLY A 60 1.98 -8.87 2.42
N ALA A 61 1.79 -9.65 3.49
CA ALA A 61 2.84 -10.13 4.37
C ALA A 61 3.36 -11.52 3.97
N ARG A 62 4.53 -11.86 4.53
CA ARG A 62 5.10 -13.19 4.41
C ARG A 62 4.38 -14.13 5.39
N PRO A 63 3.69 -15.18 4.91
CA PRO A 63 3.20 -16.20 5.83
C PRO A 63 4.41 -16.82 6.56
N GLY A 64 4.31 -16.94 7.88
CA GLY A 64 5.23 -17.74 8.67
C GLY A 64 5.06 -19.21 8.28
N GLY A 65 5.91 -19.72 7.38
CA GLY A 65 6.01 -21.14 7.04
C GLY A 65 5.47 -21.52 5.66
N ASN A 66 6.34 -22.23 4.93
CA ASN A 66 6.16 -23.08 3.76
C ASN A 66 4.77 -23.10 3.09
N ALA A 67 4.55 -22.17 2.16
CA ALA A 67 3.66 -22.39 1.02
C ALA A 67 4.40 -21.92 -0.24
N GLY A 68 4.55 -22.82 -1.22
CA GLY A 68 5.37 -22.62 -2.40
C GLY A 68 4.99 -21.38 -3.23
N ALA A 69 6.01 -20.74 -3.78
CA ALA A 69 6.00 -19.83 -4.95
C ALA A 69 5.14 -18.55 -4.94
N CYS A 70 4.31 -18.25 -3.94
CA CYS A 70 3.63 -16.94 -3.87
C CYS A 70 4.53 -15.86 -3.26
N LYS A 71 4.98 -14.90 -4.08
CA LYS A 71 5.77 -13.74 -3.61
C LYS A 71 4.81 -12.63 -3.20
N ASN A 72 4.55 -12.53 -1.89
CA ASN A 72 3.86 -11.37 -1.30
C ASN A 72 4.51 -10.03 -1.74
N LEU A 73 3.73 -8.96 -1.68
CA LEU A 73 4.12 -7.63 -2.17
C LEU A 73 5.47 -7.17 -1.61
N GLN A 74 5.71 -7.41 -0.31
CA GLN A 74 6.97 -7.03 0.33
C GLN A 74 8.17 -7.76 -0.28
N ALA A 75 8.10 -9.09 -0.44
CA ALA A 75 9.16 -9.89 -1.04
C ALA A 75 9.46 -9.48 -2.51
N GLN A 76 8.44 -9.01 -3.24
CA GLN A 76 8.63 -8.47 -4.58
C GLN A 76 9.49 -7.18 -4.56
N TYR A 77 9.24 -6.27 -3.63
CA TYR A 77 10.05 -5.06 -3.47
C TYR A 77 11.43 -5.32 -2.86
N GLU A 78 11.55 -6.25 -1.90
CA GLU A 78 12.81 -6.64 -1.27
C GLU A 78 13.82 -7.16 -2.30
N ARG A 79 13.35 -7.78 -3.39
CA ARG A 79 14.21 -8.19 -4.52
C ARG A 79 14.94 -7.00 -5.16
N TRP A 80 14.28 -5.84 -5.26
CA TRP A 80 14.84 -4.63 -5.86
C TRP A 80 15.64 -3.79 -4.87
N GLN A 81 15.19 -3.71 -3.61
CA GLN A 81 15.85 -2.96 -2.55
C GLN A 81 15.83 -3.72 -1.22
N PRO A 82 16.77 -4.64 -0.98
CA PRO A 82 16.75 -5.51 0.21
C PRO A 82 17.13 -4.78 1.51
N ARG A 83 17.78 -3.60 1.42
CA ARG A 83 18.29 -2.87 2.60
C ARG A 83 17.34 -1.78 3.12
N ALA A 84 16.20 -1.57 2.47
CA ALA A 84 15.20 -0.63 2.96
C ALA A 84 14.42 -1.23 4.13
N LYS A 85 13.86 -0.36 4.97
CA LYS A 85 12.96 -0.74 6.05
C LYS A 85 11.53 -0.77 5.52
N TYR A 86 10.94 -1.96 5.47
CA TYR A 86 9.57 -2.18 5.02
C TYR A 86 8.60 -2.10 6.20
N LYS A 87 7.50 -1.37 5.99
CA LYS A 87 6.37 -1.31 6.91
C LYS A 87 5.09 -1.46 6.11
N MET A 88 4.16 -2.24 6.65
CA MET A 88 2.93 -2.60 5.97
C MET A 88 1.74 -2.33 6.85
N HIS A 89 0.66 -1.86 6.23
CA HIS A 89 -0.66 -1.86 6.84
C HIS A 89 -1.68 -2.42 5.85
N LEU A 90 -2.52 -3.31 6.37
CA LEU A 90 -3.57 -4.02 5.65
C LEU A 90 -4.91 -3.44 6.10
N ASP A 91 -5.70 -2.99 5.14
CA ASP A 91 -6.96 -2.26 5.33
C ASP A 91 -6.88 -1.19 6.46
N PRO A 92 -5.91 -0.26 6.39
CA PRO A 92 -5.68 0.70 7.47
C PRO A 92 -6.77 1.76 7.60
N THR A 93 -6.77 2.37 8.78
CA THR A 93 -7.45 3.63 9.02
C THR A 93 -6.60 4.85 8.66
N LEU A 94 -7.23 6.03 8.58
CA LEU A 94 -6.53 7.30 8.39
C LEU A 94 -5.41 7.52 9.41
N ASP A 95 -5.66 7.20 10.68
CA ASP A 95 -4.66 7.39 11.74
C ASP A 95 -3.48 6.43 11.59
N ASP A 96 -3.72 5.21 11.11
CA ASP A 96 -2.65 4.25 10.82
C ASP A 96 -1.76 4.76 9.68
N VAL A 97 -2.36 5.26 8.59
CA VAL A 97 -1.61 5.82 7.45
C VAL A 97 -0.81 7.05 7.87
N LYS A 98 -1.39 7.95 8.67
CA LYS A 98 -0.68 9.12 9.23
C LYS A 98 0.53 8.71 10.08
N LYS A 99 0.33 7.75 11.00
CA LYS A 99 1.40 7.23 11.86
C LYS A 99 2.49 6.55 11.03
N LEU A 100 2.10 5.75 10.03
CA LEU A 100 3.01 5.07 9.11
C LEU A 100 3.87 6.06 8.33
N ALA A 101 3.25 7.03 7.66
CA ALA A 101 3.94 8.03 6.85
C ALA A 101 4.93 8.85 7.70
N ALA A 102 4.49 9.34 8.86
CA ALA A 102 5.36 10.08 9.79
C ALA A 102 6.53 9.21 10.28
N SER A 103 6.27 7.92 10.57
CA SER A 103 7.30 6.98 11.01
C SER A 103 8.34 6.68 9.93
N CYS A 104 7.90 6.49 8.68
CA CYS A 104 8.78 6.30 7.53
C CYS A 104 9.63 7.54 7.26
N ARG A 105 9.04 8.74 7.31
CA ARG A 105 9.78 10.00 7.15
C ARG A 105 10.87 10.16 8.21
N ARG A 106 10.56 9.96 9.50
CA ARG A 106 11.56 9.98 10.60
C ARG A 106 12.69 8.99 10.37
N THR A 107 12.35 7.80 9.88
CA THR A 107 13.32 6.72 9.61
C THR A 107 14.28 7.06 8.47
N ALA A 108 13.76 7.62 7.38
CA ALA A 108 14.54 7.91 6.18
C ALA A 108 15.35 9.23 6.28
N LYS A 109 15.08 10.11 7.25
CA LYS A 109 15.78 11.40 7.42
C LYS A 109 15.68 12.27 6.15
N GLN A 110 16.76 12.37 5.36
CA GLN A 110 16.83 13.11 4.09
C GLN A 110 16.82 12.17 2.86
N GLU A 111 16.75 10.86 3.08
CA GLU A 111 16.67 9.87 2.02
C GLU A 111 15.23 9.72 1.51
N ARG A 112 15.03 9.04 0.38
CA ARG A 112 13.70 8.82 -0.18
C ARG A 112 12.89 7.82 0.63
N VAL A 113 11.59 8.07 0.71
CA VAL A 113 10.56 7.13 1.16
C VAL A 113 9.77 6.67 -0.06
N LEU A 114 9.56 5.37 -0.20
CA LEU A 114 8.57 4.83 -1.14
C LEU A 114 7.24 4.64 -0.40
N PHE A 115 6.17 5.20 -0.95
CA PHE A 115 4.81 4.96 -0.47
C PHE A 115 4.03 4.25 -1.57
N HIS A 116 3.72 2.98 -1.36
CA HIS A 116 2.89 2.17 -2.23
C HIS A 116 1.47 2.15 -1.67
N TYR A 117 0.51 2.55 -2.49
CA TYR A 117 -0.91 2.49 -2.17
C TYR A 117 -1.63 1.62 -3.21
N ASN A 118 -2.34 0.61 -2.73
CA ASN A 118 -3.24 -0.21 -3.54
C ASN A 118 -4.66 -0.01 -3.01
N GLY A 119 -5.52 0.60 -3.84
CA GLY A 119 -6.90 0.94 -3.49
C GLY A 119 -7.96 0.12 -4.23
N HIS A 120 -7.67 -1.12 -4.64
CA HIS A 120 -8.64 -1.91 -5.43
C HIS A 120 -9.94 -2.28 -4.69
N GLY A 121 -9.95 -2.24 -3.35
CA GLY A 121 -11.12 -2.51 -2.52
C GLY A 121 -11.91 -1.27 -2.09
N VAL A 122 -11.55 -0.09 -2.60
CA VAL A 122 -12.16 1.20 -2.26
C VAL A 122 -12.54 1.96 -3.53
N PRO A 123 -13.33 3.04 -3.44
CA PRO A 123 -13.70 3.81 -4.62
C PRO A 123 -12.48 4.43 -5.34
N ARG A 124 -12.67 4.81 -6.61
CA ARG A 124 -11.63 5.53 -7.36
C ARG A 124 -11.24 6.85 -6.69
N PRO A 125 -9.98 7.30 -6.88
CA PRO A 125 -9.55 8.63 -6.44
C PRO A 125 -10.45 9.74 -6.97
N THR A 126 -10.66 10.76 -6.17
CA THR A 126 -11.51 11.89 -6.53
C THR A 126 -10.79 12.87 -7.47
N VAL A 127 -11.56 13.75 -8.12
CA VAL A 127 -11.01 14.85 -8.94
C VAL A 127 -10.24 15.90 -8.13
N ASN A 128 -10.49 15.97 -6.82
CA ASN A 128 -9.76 16.85 -5.90
C ASN A 128 -8.40 16.26 -5.49
N GLY A 129 -8.08 15.05 -5.97
CA GLY A 129 -6.87 14.34 -5.60
C GLY A 129 -6.95 13.68 -4.24
N GLU A 130 -8.11 13.18 -3.81
CA GLU A 130 -8.20 12.35 -2.62
C GLU A 130 -8.05 10.86 -2.96
N ILE A 131 -7.50 10.11 -1.99
CA ILE A 131 -7.51 8.64 -2.01
C ILE A 131 -8.33 8.14 -0.81
N TRP A 132 -8.70 6.86 -0.82
CA TRP A 132 -9.64 6.29 0.15
C TRP A 132 -8.96 5.32 1.11
N VAL A 133 -9.35 5.36 2.38
CA VAL A 133 -8.95 4.38 3.41
C VAL A 133 -10.18 4.00 4.25
N PHE A 134 -10.06 2.96 5.06
CA PHE A 134 -11.19 2.48 5.86
C PHE A 134 -11.35 3.30 7.14
N ASN A 135 -12.55 3.28 7.70
CA ASN A 135 -12.77 3.72 9.08
C ASN A 135 -12.52 2.57 10.06
N SER A 136 -12.29 2.91 11.33
CA SER A 136 -12.13 2.01 12.48
C SER A 136 -13.19 0.90 12.58
N ARG A 137 -14.42 1.11 12.09
CA ARG A 137 -15.49 0.09 12.06
C ARG A 137 -15.27 -0.98 10.99
N GLN A 138 -14.76 -0.59 9.82
CA GLN A 138 -14.48 -1.51 8.71
C GLN A 138 -13.21 -2.32 8.96
N ALA A 139 -12.20 -1.73 9.60
CA ALA A 139 -11.00 -2.46 10.06
C ALA A 139 -11.32 -3.60 11.07
N ALA A 140 -12.53 -3.62 11.63
CA ALA A 140 -13.04 -4.63 12.57
C ALA A 140 -13.98 -5.68 11.93
N GLY A 141 -14.11 -5.74 10.61
CA GLY A 141 -14.83 -6.82 9.90
C GLY A 141 -16.34 -6.66 9.79
N ALA A 142 -16.90 -5.45 9.95
CA ALA A 142 -18.32 -5.18 9.74
C ALA A 142 -18.58 -4.58 8.35
N ALA A 143 -19.39 -5.30 7.56
CA ALA A 143 -19.83 -4.93 6.23
C ALA A 143 -20.77 -3.72 6.25
N GLU A 144 -20.27 -2.54 5.86
CA GLU A 144 -21.03 -1.52 5.12
C GLU A 144 -20.08 -0.46 4.56
N LEU A 145 -20.10 -0.27 3.24
CA LEU A 145 -19.17 0.55 2.43
C LEU A 145 -19.39 2.07 2.56
N ARG A 146 -20.26 2.51 3.48
CA ARG A 146 -20.69 3.92 3.60
C ARG A 146 -19.68 4.83 4.31
N ASP A 147 -18.66 4.25 4.94
CA ASP A 147 -17.77 4.97 5.86
C ASP A 147 -16.28 4.90 5.45
N ALA A 148 -15.96 4.94 4.14
CA ALA A 148 -14.57 5.17 3.73
C ALA A 148 -14.20 6.64 4.04
N THR A 149 -13.08 6.86 4.74
CA THR A 149 -12.66 8.21 5.13
C THR A 149 -11.77 8.79 4.04
N GLU A 150 -12.17 9.96 3.54
CA GLU A 150 -11.46 10.76 2.55
C GLU A 150 -10.08 11.21 3.09
N ILE A 151 -9.05 11.08 2.26
CA ILE A 151 -7.74 11.66 2.56
C ILE A 151 -7.31 12.58 1.44
N HIS A 152 -7.09 13.86 1.75
CA HIS A 152 -6.39 14.76 0.82
C HIS A 152 -5.03 14.15 0.50
N ALA A 153 -4.77 13.83 -0.77
CA ALA A 153 -3.40 13.56 -1.16
C ALA A 153 -2.60 14.83 -0.88
N VAL A 154 -1.56 14.65 -0.06
CA VAL A 154 -0.53 15.66 0.18
C VAL A 154 -0.99 16.84 1.05
N HIS A 155 -1.25 16.56 2.34
CA HIS A 155 -1.07 17.59 3.37
C HIS A 155 0.37 18.15 3.27
N PRO A 156 0.62 19.48 3.41
CA PRO A 156 1.95 20.11 3.33
C PRO A 156 2.98 19.61 4.37
N ALA A 157 2.63 18.60 5.17
CA ALA A 157 3.55 17.86 6.03
C ALA A 157 4.32 16.75 5.28
N LEU A 158 3.97 16.49 4.01
CA LEU A 158 4.70 15.61 3.09
C LEU A 158 5.53 16.41 2.08
N ASN A 159 6.22 17.47 2.52
CA ASN A 159 7.44 17.90 1.83
C ASN A 159 8.48 16.78 1.99
N LEU A 160 8.40 15.81 1.08
CA LEU A 160 9.43 14.82 0.80
C LEU A 160 10.68 15.50 0.25
#